data_AF-A0A7J7HR66-F1
#
_entry.id   AF-A0A7J7HR66-F1
#
_cell.length_a   1.000
_cell.length_b   1.000
_cell.length_c   1.000
_cell.angle_alpha   90.00
_cell.angle_beta   90.00
_cell.angle_gamma   90.00
#
_symmetry.space_group_name_H-M   'P 1'
#
loop_
_entity.id
_entity.type
_entity.pdbx_description
1 polymer ?
#
loop_
_entity_poly.entity_id
_entity_poly.type
_entity_poly.pdbx_seq_one_letter_code
_entity_poly.pdbx_strand_id
1 'polypeptide(L)'
;MVYRSTEYNRVLTICGPGNNGSDGRVAARHLHHFGYKLSVYYPKRAPKPLYDVVILWLESPCVPFLSVEDLSMDLSNDFDILVDAMFGFSFRGTPRPPFDVLIQRPISIQNHHRMHQESPIVVSIDIPSGWHVEEGDINGEGIKPDMLVYIL
;
A
#
# COMPACT_ATOMS: atom_id res chain seq x y z
N MET A 1 -9.90 2.60 15.50
CA MET A 1 -8.58 2.32 16.13
C MET A 1 -7.57 3.27 15.50
N VAL A 2 -6.50 3.69 16.21
CA VAL A 2 -5.47 4.60 15.67
C VAL A 2 -4.09 4.00 15.98
N TYR A 3 -3.29 3.73 14.94
CA TYR A 3 -1.94 3.16 15.07
C TYR A 3 -0.92 4.28 15.23
N ARG A 4 -0.34 4.46 16.42
CA ARG A 4 0.55 5.59 16.74
C ARG A 4 1.96 5.38 16.20
N SER A 5 2.60 6.45 15.70
CA SER A 5 3.98 6.44 15.19
C SER A 5 5.05 6.02 16.22
N THR A 6 4.75 6.11 17.51
CA THR A 6 5.61 5.63 18.60
C THR A 6 5.62 4.11 18.75
N GLU A 7 4.61 3.42 18.22
CA GLU A 7 4.42 1.96 18.29
C GLU A 7 4.60 1.33 16.90
N TYR A 8 4.00 1.96 15.86
CA TYR A 8 4.03 1.53 14.46
C TYR A 8 4.67 2.63 13.63
N ASN A 9 5.97 2.53 13.37
CA ASN A 9 6.74 3.66 12.82
C ASN A 9 7.01 3.50 11.33
N ARG A 10 7.30 2.27 10.88
CA ARG A 10 7.79 1.99 9.52
C ARG A 10 6.59 1.71 8.61
N VAL A 11 6.38 2.59 7.65
CA VAL A 11 5.22 2.52 6.75
C VAL A 11 5.69 2.28 5.31
N LEU A 12 5.16 1.25 4.66
CA LEU A 12 5.27 1.08 3.22
C LEU A 12 3.95 1.48 2.56
N THR A 13 3.99 2.41 1.62
CA THR A 13 2.83 2.70 0.75
C THR A 13 3.05 2.11 -0.65
N ILE A 14 2.18 1.20 -1.07
CA ILE A 14 2.23 0.56 -2.38
C ILE A 14 1.22 1.25 -3.30
N CYS A 15 1.73 1.99 -4.28
CA CYS A 15 0.92 2.85 -5.16
C CYS A 15 0.66 2.19 -6.52
N GLY A 16 -0.59 2.24 -6.96
CA GLY A 16 -0.98 1.91 -8.33
C GLY A 16 -0.84 3.08 -9.31
N PRO A 17 -1.02 2.83 -10.61
CA PRO A 17 -0.93 3.86 -11.64
C PRO A 17 -2.12 4.83 -11.63
N GLY A 18 -3.26 4.46 -11.05
CA GLY A 18 -4.50 5.23 -11.12
C GLY A 18 -4.69 6.24 -9.99
N ASN A 19 -5.94 6.68 -9.83
CA ASN A 19 -6.34 7.64 -8.79
C ASN A 19 -6.07 7.11 -7.38
N ASN A 20 -6.38 5.84 -7.09
CA ASN A 20 -6.12 5.27 -5.75
C ASN A 20 -4.64 5.37 -5.35
N GLY A 21 -3.73 5.18 -6.32
CA GLY A 21 -2.30 5.38 -6.08
C GLY A 21 -1.92 6.85 -5.86
N SER A 22 -2.65 7.80 -6.45
CA SER A 22 -2.49 9.23 -6.16
C SER A 22 -2.91 9.55 -4.73
N ASP A 23 -4.03 8.98 -4.28
CA ASP A 23 -4.52 9.15 -2.90
C ASP A 23 -3.53 8.56 -1.90
N GLY A 24 -2.98 7.37 -2.20
CA GLY A 24 -1.88 6.77 -1.45
C GLY A 24 -0.65 7.68 -1.35
N ARG A 25 -0.22 8.31 -2.44
CA ARG A 25 0.91 9.26 -2.41
C ARG A 25 0.62 10.51 -1.57
N VAL A 26 -0.60 11.05 -1.63
CA VAL A 26 -1.02 12.17 -0.78
C VAL A 26 -1.02 11.76 0.69
N ALA A 27 -1.59 10.60 1.01
CA ALA A 27 -1.59 10.03 2.36
C ALA A 27 -0.17 9.81 2.87
N ALA A 28 0.71 9.23 2.05
CA ALA A 28 2.12 9.01 2.34
C ALA A 28 2.82 10.32 2.75
N ARG A 29 2.64 11.39 1.97
CA ARG A 29 3.17 12.72 2.33
C ARG A 29 2.70 13.15 3.72
N HIS A 30 1.43 12.98 4.06
CA HIS A 30 0.91 13.34 5.39
C HIS A 30 1.48 12.44 6.50
N LEU A 31 1.59 11.14 6.29
CA LEU A 31 2.19 10.20 7.25
C LEU A 31 3.64 10.59 7.58
N HIS A 32 4.43 10.98 6.59
CA HIS A 32 5.78 11.50 6.85
C HIS A 32 5.74 12.74 7.77
N HIS A 33 4.85 13.71 7.52
CA HIS A 33 4.71 14.89 8.39
C HIS A 33 4.20 14.56 9.80
N PHE A 34 3.50 13.43 9.96
CA PHE A 34 3.05 12.93 11.27
C PHE A 34 4.13 12.12 12.01
N GLY A 35 5.35 12.04 11.47
CA GLY A 35 6.51 11.44 12.14
C GLY A 35 6.74 9.97 11.85
N TYR A 36 6.01 9.37 10.90
CA TYR A 36 6.26 7.99 10.47
C TYR A 36 7.48 7.91 9.54
N LYS A 37 8.24 6.82 9.65
CA LYS A 37 9.30 6.45 8.71
C LYS A 37 8.69 5.83 7.44
N LEU A 38 8.48 6.68 6.45
CA LEU A 38 7.81 6.32 5.20
C LEU A 38 8.77 5.70 4.19
N SER A 39 8.29 4.69 3.46
CA SER A 39 8.82 4.21 2.17
C SER A 39 7.68 4.12 1.15
N VAL A 40 7.98 4.38 -0.11
CA VAL A 40 6.98 4.32 -1.20
C VAL A 40 7.45 3.32 -2.25
N TYR A 41 6.55 2.42 -2.66
CA TYR A 41 6.76 1.58 -3.84
C TYR A 41 5.76 1.97 -4.93
N TYR A 42 6.27 2.45 -6.07
CA TYR A 42 5.44 2.91 -7.18
C TYR A 42 5.95 2.35 -8.53
N PRO A 43 5.71 1.05 -8.80
CA PRO A 43 6.39 0.34 -9.89
C PRO A 43 5.88 0.69 -11.29
N LYS A 44 4.63 1.18 -11.40
CA LYS A 44 4.03 1.55 -12.67
C LYS A 44 3.52 2.98 -12.60
N ARG A 45 4.38 3.91 -13.01
CA ARG A 45 4.05 5.33 -13.05
C ARG A 45 3.06 5.60 -14.19
N ALA A 46 1.97 6.30 -13.89
CA ALA A 46 1.10 6.76 -14.97
C ALA A 46 1.87 7.71 -15.87
N PRO A 47 1.74 7.58 -17.20
CA PRO A 47 2.29 8.57 -18.11
C PRO A 47 1.43 9.84 -18.02
N LYS A 48 1.80 10.82 -17.19
CA LYS A 48 1.16 12.16 -17.17
C LYS A 48 1.88 13.17 -16.25
N PRO A 49 1.54 14.47 -16.39
CA PRO A 49 2.40 15.53 -16.91
C PRO A 49 3.60 15.85 -16.01
N LEU A 50 4.59 16.59 -16.54
CA LEU A 50 5.86 17.01 -15.92
C LEU A 50 5.81 17.63 -14.49
N TYR A 51 4.65 17.71 -13.82
CA TYR A 51 4.44 18.49 -12.60
C TYR A 51 3.42 17.87 -11.61
N ASP A 52 3.43 16.56 -11.37
CA ASP A 52 2.76 16.05 -10.17
C ASP A 52 3.58 16.46 -8.93
N VAL A 53 3.20 17.59 -8.32
CA VAL A 53 3.88 18.20 -7.18
C VAL A 53 4.02 17.25 -6.00
N VAL A 54 3.11 16.27 -5.87
CA VAL A 54 3.18 15.26 -4.81
C VAL A 54 4.29 14.26 -5.12
N ILE A 55 4.44 13.85 -6.39
CA ILE A 55 5.57 13.00 -6.80
C ILE A 55 6.88 13.73 -6.59
N LEU A 56 7.01 14.99 -7.04
CA LEU A 56 8.23 15.78 -6.85
C LEU A 56 8.60 15.95 -5.37
N TRP A 57 7.60 16.14 -4.50
CA TRP A 57 7.83 16.22 -3.06
C TRP A 57 8.25 14.87 -2.47
N LEU A 58 7.60 13.78 -2.88
CA LEU A 58 7.97 12.45 -2.41
C LEU A 58 9.36 12.05 -2.92
N GLU A 59 9.74 12.45 -4.13
CA GLU A 59 11.09 12.22 -4.67
C GLU A 59 12.17 13.11 -4.04
N SER A 60 11.79 13.95 -3.06
CA SER A 60 12.73 14.59 -2.14
C SER A 60 13.62 13.54 -1.46
N PRO A 61 14.89 13.85 -1.15
CA PRO A 61 15.81 12.93 -0.47
C PRO A 61 15.33 12.34 0.86
N CYS A 62 14.24 12.86 1.43
CA CYS A 62 13.68 12.44 2.71
C CYS A 62 12.81 11.18 2.65
N VAL A 63 12.30 10.79 1.47
CA VAL A 63 11.40 9.62 1.35
C VAL A 63 11.97 8.61 0.34
N PRO A 64 12.38 7.41 0.78
CA PRO A 64 12.88 6.38 -0.12
C PRO A 64 11.77 5.86 -1.05
N PHE A 65 12.03 5.96 -2.36
CA PHE A 65 11.31 5.18 -3.38
C PHE A 65 12.03 3.86 -3.57
N LEU A 66 11.35 2.78 -3.20
CA LEU A 66 11.88 1.44 -3.30
C LEU A 66 11.77 0.94 -4.74
N SER A 67 12.74 0.13 -5.16
CA SER A 67 12.64 -0.71 -6.35
C SER A 67 12.13 -2.11 -5.98
N VAL A 68 11.98 -2.99 -6.98
CA VAL A 68 11.55 -4.36 -6.71
C VAL A 68 12.62 -5.15 -5.94
N GLU A 69 13.89 -4.82 -6.16
CA GLU A 69 15.04 -5.41 -5.50
C GLU A 69 15.13 -5.04 -4.02
N ASP A 70 14.63 -3.85 -3.65
CA ASP A 70 14.60 -3.38 -2.27
C ASP A 70 13.50 -4.06 -1.44
N LEU A 71 12.50 -4.67 -2.08
CA LEU A 71 11.35 -5.26 -1.41
C LEU A 71 11.49 -6.76 -1.22
N SER A 72 11.76 -7.17 0.02
CA SER A 72 11.68 -8.56 0.47
C SER A 72 10.31 -9.19 0.15
N MET A 73 10.28 -10.51 -0.09
CA MET A 73 9.00 -11.22 -0.26
C MET A 73 8.16 -11.16 1.02
N ASP A 74 8.82 -11.26 2.17
CA ASP A 74 8.23 -11.14 3.50
C ASP A 74 8.46 -9.73 4.06
N LEU A 75 7.47 -8.88 3.87
CA LEU A 75 7.51 -7.47 4.29
C LEU A 75 7.41 -7.29 5.83
N SER A 76 7.15 -8.36 6.59
CA SER A 76 6.90 -8.28 8.04
C SER A 76 8.10 -7.88 8.88
N ASN A 77 9.32 -8.07 8.35
CA ASN A 77 10.53 -7.66 9.05
C ASN A 77 10.83 -6.18 8.88
N ASP A 78 10.38 -5.58 7.78
CA ASP A 78 10.82 -4.26 7.32
C ASP A 78 9.81 -3.16 7.65
N PHE A 79 8.53 -3.51 7.75
CA PHE A 79 7.43 -2.55 7.89
C PHE A 79 6.47 -2.96 9.00
N ASP A 80 5.93 -1.96 9.69
CA ASP A 80 4.92 -2.13 10.73
C ASP A 80 3.51 -1.88 10.16
N ILE A 81 3.41 -1.06 9.11
CA ILE A 81 2.17 -0.75 8.39
C ILE A 81 2.38 -0.89 6.88
N LEU A 82 1.46 -1.58 6.21
CA LEU A 82 1.34 -1.67 4.76
C LEU A 82 0.10 -0.89 4.31
N VAL A 83 0.30 0.14 3.50
CA VAL A 83 -0.78 0.89 2.87
C VAL A 83 -0.98 0.38 1.45
N ASP A 84 -2.12 -0.29 1.24
CA ASP A 84 -2.60 -0.74 -0.04
C ASP A 84 -3.35 0.40 -0.75
N ALA A 85 -2.65 1.00 -1.72
CA ALA A 85 -3.17 2.03 -2.61
C ALA A 85 -3.01 1.62 -4.09
N MET A 86 -3.11 0.32 -4.38
CA MET A 86 -2.87 -0.19 -5.74
C MET A 86 -4.09 0.03 -6.64
N PHE A 87 -5.27 -0.42 -6.21
CA PHE A 87 -6.51 -0.35 -7.00
C PHE A 87 -7.68 0.07 -6.12
N GLY A 88 -8.54 0.93 -6.63
CA GLY A 88 -9.77 1.37 -5.97
C GLY A 88 -11.02 1.00 -6.79
N PHE A 89 -12.15 1.63 -6.51
CA PHE A 89 -13.47 1.35 -7.09
C PHE A 89 -13.51 1.41 -8.61
N SER A 90 -12.63 2.19 -9.24
CA SER A 90 -12.59 2.36 -10.70
C SER A 90 -11.85 1.22 -11.41
N PHE A 91 -11.18 0.32 -10.67
CA PHE A 91 -10.43 -0.78 -11.28
C PHE A 91 -11.39 -1.79 -11.93
N ARG A 92 -10.96 -2.33 -13.08
CA ARG A 92 -11.73 -3.29 -13.88
C ARG A 92 -10.79 -4.37 -14.41
N GLY A 93 -11.25 -5.61 -14.37
CA GLY A 93 -10.51 -6.78 -14.86
C GLY A 93 -9.58 -7.39 -13.81
N THR A 94 -8.65 -8.23 -14.28
CA THR A 94 -7.71 -8.95 -13.41
C THR A 94 -6.41 -8.16 -13.23
N PRO A 95 -5.86 -8.06 -12.01
CA PRO A 95 -4.51 -7.53 -11.79
C PRO A 95 -3.48 -8.22 -12.69
N ARG A 96 -2.53 -7.45 -13.22
CA ARG A 96 -1.43 -7.93 -14.07
C ARG A 96 -0.09 -7.60 -13.43
N PRO A 97 1.02 -8.22 -13.88
CA PRO A 97 2.35 -7.89 -13.39
C PRO A 97 2.65 -6.38 -13.41
N PRO A 98 3.26 -5.85 -12.32
CA PRO A 98 3.70 -6.56 -11.11
C PRO A 98 2.62 -6.67 -10.01
N PHE A 99 1.40 -6.16 -10.21
CA PHE A 99 0.40 -6.02 -9.15
C PHE A 99 -0.27 -7.32 -8.72
N ASP A 100 -0.35 -8.29 -9.62
CA ASP A 100 -0.77 -9.67 -9.28
C ASP A 100 0.09 -10.25 -8.16
N VAL A 101 1.41 -10.11 -8.23
CA VAL A 101 2.36 -10.56 -7.20
C VAL A 101 2.31 -9.67 -5.95
N LEU A 102 2.17 -8.36 -6.12
CA LEU A 102 2.16 -7.44 -4.97
C LEU A 102 0.95 -7.63 -4.07
N ILE A 103 -0.22 -7.93 -4.64
CA ILE A 103 -1.44 -8.26 -3.88
C ILE A 103 -1.23 -9.52 -3.03
N GLN A 104 -0.46 -10.50 -3.53
CA GLN A 104 -0.19 -11.74 -2.79
C GLN A 104 0.71 -11.54 -1.56
N ARG A 105 1.51 -10.47 -1.50
CA ARG A 105 2.42 -10.22 -0.36
C ARG A 105 1.67 -10.03 0.97
N PRO A 106 0.74 -9.07 1.11
CA PRO A 106 -0.04 -8.93 2.34
C PRO A 106 -0.89 -10.17 2.63
N ILE A 107 -1.50 -10.81 1.62
CA ILE A 107 -2.27 -12.05 1.80
C ILE A 107 -1.40 -13.17 2.41
N SER A 108 -0.19 -13.37 1.87
CA SER A 108 0.73 -14.40 2.36
C SER A 108 1.14 -14.14 3.82
N ILE A 109 1.41 -12.88 4.17
CA ILE A 109 1.75 -12.48 5.55
C ILE A 109 0.57 -12.74 6.50
N GLN A 110 -0.66 -12.46 6.07
CA GLN A 110 -1.86 -12.67 6.87
C GLN A 110 -2.17 -14.16 7.07
N ASN A 111 -1.94 -14.98 6.05
CA ASN A 111 -2.13 -16.42 6.13
C ASN A 111 -1.02 -17.12 6.95
N HIS A 112 0.20 -16.59 6.92
CA HIS A 112 1.34 -17.11 7.66
C HIS A 112 1.53 -16.38 8.97
N HIS A 113 0.57 -16.56 9.89
CA HIS A 113 0.71 -16.03 11.25
C HIS A 113 1.89 -16.70 11.96
N ARG A 114 3.00 -15.98 12.11
CA ARG A 114 4.16 -16.46 12.87
C ARG A 114 3.83 -16.36 14.35
N MET A 115 3.95 -17.47 15.10
CA MET A 115 3.64 -17.51 16.54
C MET A 115 4.43 -16.51 17.40
N HIS A 116 5.52 -15.94 16.87
CA HIS A 116 6.43 -15.04 17.59
C HIS A 116 6.72 -13.73 16.87
N GLN A 117 5.96 -13.38 15.83
CA GLN A 117 6.16 -12.13 15.10
C GLN A 117 4.81 -11.51 14.78
N GLU A 118 4.62 -10.25 15.18
CA GLU A 118 3.43 -9.50 14.83
C GLU A 118 3.43 -9.21 13.32
N SER A 119 2.34 -9.54 12.65
CA SER A 119 2.16 -9.19 11.26
C SER A 119 1.96 -7.67 11.13
N PRO A 120 2.48 -7.05 10.06
CA PRO A 120 2.18 -5.66 9.74
C PRO A 120 0.68 -5.42 9.66
N ILE A 121 0.29 -4.23 10.10
CA ILE A 121 -1.07 -3.72 9.93
C ILE A 121 -1.30 -3.41 8.46
N VAL A 122 -2.37 -3.94 7.87
CA VAL A 122 -2.74 -3.67 6.48
C VAL A 122 -3.86 -2.65 6.42
N VAL A 123 -3.60 -1.52 5.78
CA VAL A 123 -4.56 -0.44 5.57
C VAL A 123 -4.86 -0.33 4.08
N SER A 124 -6.10 -0.58 3.67
CA SER A 124 -6.52 -0.40 2.27
C SER A 124 -7.20 0.94 2.08
N ILE A 125 -6.83 1.65 1.01
CA ILE A 125 -7.50 2.87 0.57
C ILE A 125 -8.59 2.51 -0.44
N ASP A 126 -9.78 3.03 -0.20
CA ASP A 126 -11.00 2.87 -0.99
C ASP A 126 -11.54 1.44 -1.02
N ILE A 127 -10.86 0.53 -1.73
CA ILE A 127 -11.21 -0.89 -1.81
C ILE A 127 -9.92 -1.72 -1.66
N PRO A 128 -9.93 -2.83 -0.89
CA PRO A 128 -8.78 -3.72 -0.83
C PRO A 128 -8.45 -4.27 -2.21
N SER A 129 -7.21 -4.06 -2.66
CA SER A 129 -6.80 -4.42 -4.00
C SER A 129 -6.96 -5.92 -4.25
N GLY A 130 -7.65 -6.25 -5.34
CA GLY A 130 -8.00 -7.63 -5.70
C GLY A 130 -9.43 -8.03 -5.34
N TRP A 131 -10.14 -7.24 -4.52
CA TRP A 131 -11.57 -7.46 -4.30
C TRP A 131 -12.40 -7.08 -5.54
N HIS A 132 -13.56 -7.72 -5.68
CA HIS A 132 -14.58 -7.26 -6.59
C HIS A 132 -15.21 -5.98 -6.03
N VAL A 133 -15.42 -4.98 -6.89
CA VAL A 133 -15.87 -3.64 -6.46
C VAL A 133 -17.24 -3.69 -5.76
N GLU A 134 -18.14 -4.54 -6.24
CA GLU A 134 -19.52 -4.65 -5.71
C GLU A 134 -19.73 -5.86 -4.80
N GLU A 135 -19.01 -6.95 -5.06
CA GLU A 135 -19.22 -8.23 -4.36
C GLU A 135 -18.19 -8.46 -3.25
N GLY A 136 -17.17 -7.59 -3.15
CA GLY A 136 -16.09 -7.71 -2.18
C GLY A 136 -15.18 -8.91 -2.45
N ASP A 137 -14.77 -9.58 -1.39
CA ASP A 137 -13.92 -10.76 -1.45
C ASP A 137 -14.72 -12.03 -1.73
N ILE A 138 -14.98 -12.29 -3.02
CA ILE A 138 -15.82 -13.40 -3.49
C ILE A 138 -15.34 -14.76 -2.97
N ASN A 139 -14.03 -14.99 -2.95
CA ASN A 139 -13.45 -16.29 -2.61
C ASN A 139 -12.97 -16.38 -1.15
N GLY A 140 -12.98 -15.26 -0.42
CA GLY A 140 -12.44 -15.20 0.94
C GLY A 140 -10.90 -15.21 1.00
N GLU A 141 -10.22 -15.16 -0.14
CA GLU A 141 -8.77 -15.26 -0.31
C GLU A 141 -8.09 -13.90 -0.56
N GLY A 142 -8.87 -12.82 -0.58
CA GLY A 142 -8.38 -11.45 -0.78
C GLY A 142 -7.65 -10.88 0.43
N ILE A 143 -7.06 -9.70 0.24
CA ILE A 143 -6.46 -8.90 1.32
C ILE A 143 -7.49 -8.69 2.43
N LYS A 144 -7.12 -8.92 3.69
CA LYS A 144 -7.96 -8.66 4.87
C LYS A 144 -7.46 -7.41 5.58
N PRO A 145 -7.89 -6.20 5.20
CA PRO A 145 -7.36 -5.00 5.84
C PRO A 145 -7.76 -4.94 7.32
N ASP A 146 -6.82 -4.58 8.18
CA ASP A 146 -7.09 -4.18 9.56
C ASP A 146 -7.85 -2.84 9.61
N MET A 147 -7.69 -2.02 8.57
CA MET A 147 -8.43 -0.77 8.38
C MET A 147 -8.73 -0.51 6.90
N LEU A 148 -9.99 -0.19 6.60
CA LEU A 148 -10.43 0.28 5.29
C LEU A 148 -10.75 1.78 5.37
N VAL A 149 -10.10 2.59 4.53
CA VAL A 149 -10.34 4.03 4.41
C VAL A 149 -11.14 4.29 3.14
N TYR A 150 -12.46 4.39 3.24
CA TYR A 150 -13.32 4.63 2.08
C TYR A 150 -13.20 6.07 1.57
N ILE A 151 -13.11 6.24 0.25
CA ILE A 151 -13.06 7.56 -0.41
C ILE A 151 -14.28 7.67 -1.33
N LEU A 152 -15.08 8.72 -1.14
CA LEU A 152 -16.30 9.01 -1.92
C LEU A 152 -16.00 9.80 -3.19
#